data_AF-U4QIF0-F1
#
_entry.id   AF-U4QIF0-F1
#
_cell.length_a   1.000
_cell.length_b   1.000
_cell.length_c   1.000
_cell.angle_alpha   90.00
_cell.angle_beta   90.00
_cell.angle_gamma   90.00
#
_symmetry.space_group_name_H-M   'P 1'
#
loop_
_entity.id
_entity.type
_entity.pdbx_description
1 polymer ?
#
loop_
_entity_poly.entity_id
_entity_poly.type
_entity_poly.pdbx_seq_one_letter_code
_entity_poly.pdbx_strand_id
1 'polypeptide(L)'
;MLPYLDLGIGKFPANAAVTTQAGKTVTSDISEGDVLDMRLTDNKIIIEPYKLIPSSQAYFWSKETQEDMLEAREYVKAGRMREFSNIDEFLKGLQDD
;
A
#
# COMPACT_ATOMS: atom_id res chain seq x y z
N MET A 1 30.61 10.56 -24.68
CA MET A 1 29.19 10.95 -24.79
C MET A 1 28.40 9.66 -24.67
N LEU A 2 27.79 9.39 -23.51
CA LEU A 2 26.98 8.18 -23.33
C LEU A 2 25.62 8.41 -24.02
N PRO A 3 25.10 7.45 -24.80
CA PRO A 3 23.82 7.62 -25.47
C PRO A 3 22.69 7.67 -24.44
N TYR A 4 21.86 8.70 -24.51
CA TYR A 4 20.61 8.77 -23.77
C TYR A 4 19.62 7.74 -24.35
N LEU A 5 18.98 6.96 -23.49
CA LEU A 5 17.86 6.10 -23.86
C LEU A 5 16.56 6.90 -23.69
N ASP A 6 15.97 7.31 -24.81
CA ASP A 6 14.66 7.95 -24.82
C ASP A 6 13.59 6.87 -24.60
N LEU A 7 13.07 6.77 -23.37
CA LEU A 7 11.95 5.88 -23.06
C LEU A 7 10.66 6.60 -23.46
N GLY A 8 10.29 6.42 -24.73
CA GLY A 8 9.01 6.89 -25.26
C GLY A 8 7.83 6.41 -24.42
N ILE A 9 6.83 7.28 -24.28
CA ILE A 9 5.59 6.97 -23.57
C ILE A 9 4.79 5.96 -24.42
N GLY A 10 4.76 4.69 -23.99
CA GLY A 10 4.01 3.62 -24.64
C GLY A 10 2.63 3.41 -23.99
N LYS A 11 1.60 3.17 -24.80
CA LYS A 11 0.31 2.67 -24.31
C LYS A 11 0.44 1.19 -23.97
N PHE A 12 0.27 0.82 -22.70
CA PHE A 12 0.22 -0.57 -22.26
C PHE A 12 -1.23 -1.07 -22.26
N PRO A 13 -1.54 -2.24 -22.84
CA PRO A 13 -2.88 -2.82 -22.74
C PRO A 13 -3.16 -3.24 -21.28
N ALA A 14 -4.41 -3.12 -20.84
CA ALA A 14 -4.87 -3.71 -19.58
C ALA A 14 -4.49 -5.20 -19.52
N ASN A 15 -3.99 -5.68 -18.38
CA ASN A 15 -3.43 -7.04 -18.19
C ASN A 15 -2.12 -7.31 -18.97
N ALA A 16 -1.25 -6.32 -19.15
CA ALA A 16 0.04 -6.52 -19.81
C ALA A 16 0.87 -7.62 -19.13
N ALA A 17 0.90 -8.81 -19.74
CA ALA A 17 1.74 -9.92 -19.33
C ALA A 17 3.21 -9.57 -19.65
N VAL A 18 4.01 -9.33 -18.61
CA VAL A 18 5.47 -9.21 -18.79
C VAL A 18 6.04 -10.62 -18.96
N THR A 19 6.39 -10.99 -20.18
CA THR A 19 7.08 -12.25 -20.47
C THR A 19 8.55 -12.11 -20.12
N THR A 20 8.99 -12.77 -19.05
CA THR A 20 10.41 -12.83 -18.69
C THR A 20 11.16 -13.81 -19.60
N GLN A 21 12.48 -13.63 -19.74
CA GLN A 21 13.35 -14.46 -20.59
C GLN A 21 13.32 -15.97 -20.24
N ALA A 22 12.72 -16.34 -19.10
CA ALA A 22 12.53 -17.72 -18.64
C ALA A 22 11.13 -18.30 -18.94
N GLY A 23 10.31 -17.64 -19.78
CA GLY A 23 8.95 -18.11 -20.09
C GLY A 23 7.99 -18.06 -18.89
N LYS A 24 8.35 -17.32 -17.82
CA LYS A 24 7.52 -17.15 -16.63
C LYS A 24 6.67 -15.90 -16.81
N THR A 25 5.36 -16.10 -16.94
CA THR A 25 4.36 -15.03 -16.87
C THR A 25 4.20 -14.62 -15.41
N VAL A 26 4.52 -13.36 -15.11
CA VAL A 26 4.16 -12.75 -13.82
C VAL A 26 2.84 -12.03 -14.05
N THR A 27 1.79 -12.49 -13.40
CA THR A 27 0.50 -11.79 -13.37
C THR A 27 0.58 -10.71 -12.29
N SER A 28 0.63 -9.46 -12.72
CA SER A 28 0.42 -8.31 -11.86
C SER A 28 -1.01 -7.81 -12.09
N ASP A 29 -1.76 -7.50 -11.03
CA ASP A 29 -3.11 -6.91 -11.10
C ASP A 29 -3.03 -5.45 -11.56
N ILE A 30 -2.56 -5.23 -12.79
CA ILE A 30 -2.36 -3.92 -13.41
C ILE A 30 -3.40 -3.75 -14.52
N SER A 31 -4.22 -2.72 -14.36
CA SER A 31 -5.24 -2.31 -15.31
C SER A 31 -4.77 -1.12 -16.14
N GLU A 32 -5.39 -0.91 -17.31
CA GLU A 32 -5.16 0.31 -18.08
C GLU A 32 -5.57 1.53 -17.24
N GLY A 33 -4.68 2.52 -17.17
CA GLY A 33 -4.86 3.72 -16.35
C GLY A 33 -4.19 3.66 -14.97
N ASP A 34 -3.64 2.52 -14.57
CA ASP A 34 -2.85 2.43 -13.33
C ASP A 34 -1.54 3.23 -13.44
N VAL A 35 -1.14 3.83 -12.32
CA VAL A 35 0.14 4.52 -12.20
C VAL A 35 1.22 3.50 -11.89
N LEU A 36 2.33 3.56 -12.62
CA LEU A 36 3.49 2.69 -12.40
C LEU A 36 4.67 3.53 -11.96
N ASP A 37 5.33 3.13 -10.88
CA ASP A 37 6.65 3.62 -10.53
C ASP A 37 7.70 2.76 -11.23
N MET A 38 8.63 3.42 -11.90
CA MET A 38 9.68 2.76 -12.68
C MET A 38 11.03 3.29 -12.22
N ARG A 39 11.89 2.37 -11.74
CA ARG A 39 13.20 2.72 -11.21
C ARG A 39 14.28 1.76 -11.68
N LEU A 40 15.47 2.31 -11.95
CA LEU A 40 16.66 1.55 -12.31
C LEU A 40 17.46 1.27 -11.04
N THR A 41 17.74 0.00 -10.74
CA THR A 41 18.53 -0.40 -9.57
C THR A 41 19.39 -1.59 -9.94
N ASP A 42 20.70 -1.49 -9.73
CA ASP A 42 21.67 -2.57 -10.00
C ASP A 42 21.52 -3.21 -11.39
N ASN A 43 21.40 -2.37 -12.42
CA ASN A 43 21.23 -2.79 -13.81
C ASN A 43 19.93 -3.57 -14.08
N LYS A 44 18.93 -3.46 -13.19
CA LYS A 44 17.57 -3.98 -13.32
C LYS A 44 16.57 -2.84 -13.42
N ILE A 45 15.53 -3.04 -14.22
CA ILE A 45 14.34 -2.17 -14.21
C ILE A 45 13.34 -2.80 -13.24
N ILE A 46 12.97 -2.04 -12.23
CA ILE A 46 11.91 -2.40 -11.27
C ILE A 46 10.66 -1.61 -11.66
N ILE A 47 9.55 -2.31 -11.84
CA ILE A 47 8.24 -1.73 -12.16
C ILE A 47 7.29 -2.13 -11.04
N GLU A 48 6.76 -1.15 -10.34
CA GLU A 48 5.84 -1.35 -9.21
C GLU A 48 4.52 -0.61 -9.48
N PRO A 49 3.36 -1.28 -9.37
CA PRO A 49 2.08 -0.60 -9.48
C PRO A 49 1.81 0.28 -8.26
N TYR A 50 1.37 1.51 -8.50
CA TYR A 50 1.01 2.49 -7.49
C TYR A 50 -0.48 2.76 -7.52
N LYS A 51 -1.08 2.89 -6.33
CA LYS A 51 -2.43 3.39 -6.17
C LYS A 51 -2.39 4.87 -5.79
N LEU A 52 -3.05 5.69 -6.60
CA LEU A 52 -3.26 7.09 -6.25
C LEU A 52 -4.30 7.17 -5.15
N ILE A 53 -3.94 7.83 -4.05
CA ILE A 53 -4.82 8.10 -2.93
C ILE A 53 -5.02 9.61 -2.88
N PRO A 54 -6.26 10.12 -2.77
CA PRO A 54 -6.49 11.56 -2.56
C PRO A 54 -5.69 12.06 -1.36
N SER A 55 -5.09 13.24 -1.44
CA SER A 55 -4.25 13.77 -0.36
C SER A 55 -4.99 13.85 0.99
N SER A 56 -6.31 14.09 0.96
CA SER A 56 -7.16 14.10 2.15
C SER A 56 -7.30 12.73 2.85
N GLN A 57 -6.90 11.63 2.18
CA GLN A 57 -6.94 10.26 2.70
C GLN A 57 -5.54 9.67 2.89
N ALA A 58 -4.49 10.38 2.49
CA ALA A 58 -3.11 9.88 2.55
C ALA A 58 -2.65 9.57 3.98
N TYR A 59 -3.19 10.26 4.98
CA TYR A 59 -2.90 10.03 6.40
C TYR A 59 -3.19 8.58 6.85
N PHE A 60 -4.17 7.92 6.24
CA PHE A 60 -4.53 6.53 6.55
C PHE A 60 -3.40 5.55 6.19
N TRP A 61 -2.60 5.91 5.20
CA TRP A 61 -1.50 5.08 4.68
C TRP A 61 -0.14 5.45 5.27
N SER A 62 -0.11 6.31 6.28
CA SER A 62 1.10 6.58 7.03
C SER A 62 1.55 5.32 7.79
N LYS A 63 2.86 5.17 7.99
CA LYS A 63 3.41 4.03 8.73
C LYS A 63 2.84 3.96 10.15
N GLU A 64 2.78 5.09 10.83
CA GLU A 64 2.21 5.24 12.17
C GLU A 64 0.77 4.73 12.24
N THR A 65 -0.10 5.24 11.36
CA THR A 65 -1.51 4.81 11.31
C THR A 65 -1.64 3.29 11.07
N GLN A 66 -0.79 2.70 10.23
CA GLN A 66 -0.83 1.26 9.96
C GLN A 66 -0.33 0.43 11.15
N GLU A 67 0.66 0.92 11.88
CA GLU A 67 1.18 0.30 13.11
C GLU A 67 0.12 0.35 14.22
N ASP A 68 -0.51 1.51 14.45
CA ASP A 68 -1.60 1.68 15.42
C ASP A 68 -2.79 0.75 15.09
N MET A 69 -3.16 0.67 13.81
CA MET A 69 -4.23 -0.22 13.35
C MET A 69 -3.90 -1.70 13.57
N LEU A 70 -2.62 -2.08 13.42
CA LEU A 70 -2.17 -3.44 13.68
C LEU A 70 -2.23 -3.75 15.18
N GLU A 71 -1.74 -2.84 16.03
CA GLU A 71 -1.79 -2.97 17.49
C GLU A 71 -3.24 -3.09 17.98
N ALA A 72 -4.11 -2.18 17.54
CA ALA A 72 -5.53 -2.21 17.88
C ALA A 72 -6.19 -3.53 17.45
N ARG A 73 -5.87 -4.04 16.25
CA ARG A 73 -6.40 -5.32 15.78
C ARG A 73 -5.95 -6.48 16.67
N GLU A 74 -4.68 -6.53 17.06
CA GLU A 74 -4.18 -7.57 17.95
C GLU A 74 -4.78 -7.44 19.36
N TYR A 75 -5.02 -6.22 19.83
CA TYR A 75 -5.69 -5.96 21.11
C TYR A 75 -7.13 -6.50 21.12
N VAL A 76 -7.88 -6.23 20.05
CA VAL A 76 -9.23 -6.77 19.83
C VAL A 76 -9.21 -8.30 19.75
N LYS A 77 -8.31 -8.87 18.95
CA LYS A 77 -8.17 -10.32 18.75
C LYS A 77 -7.77 -11.05 20.04
N ALA A 78 -6.97 -10.42 20.89
CA ALA A 78 -6.60 -10.93 22.20
C ALA A 78 -7.72 -10.77 23.25
N GLY A 79 -8.88 -10.23 22.88
CA GLY A 79 -10.01 -10.03 23.77
C GLY A 79 -9.74 -8.98 24.87
N ARG A 80 -8.80 -8.08 24.66
CA ARG A 80 -8.39 -7.07 25.67
C ARG A 80 -9.29 -5.83 25.67
N MET A 81 -10.39 -5.85 24.91
CA MET A 81 -11.34 -4.75 24.86
C MET A 81 -12.03 -4.55 26.21
N ARG A 82 -12.21 -3.29 26.59
CA ARG A 82 -13.05 -2.89 27.72
C ARG A 82 -14.39 -2.44 27.15
N GLU A 83 -15.45 -3.14 27.50
CA GLU A 83 -16.81 -2.73 27.18
C GLU A 83 -17.41 -1.98 28.38
N PHE A 84 -18.20 -0.96 28.10
CA PHE A 84 -18.89 -0.18 29.13
C PHE A 84 -20.38 -0.21 28.84
N SER A 85 -21.18 -0.44 29.88
CA SER A 85 -22.63 -0.55 29.75
C SER A 85 -23.35 0.80 29.79
N ASN A 86 -22.69 1.83 30.31
CA ASN A 86 -23.23 3.20 30.39
C ASN A 86 -22.11 4.25 30.45
N ILE A 87 -22.50 5.52 30.27
CA ILE A 87 -21.58 6.67 30.26
C ILE A 87 -20.85 6.85 31.59
N ASP A 88 -21.50 6.60 32.73
CA ASP A 88 -20.87 6.80 34.04
C ASP A 88 -19.73 5.79 34.26
N GLU A 89 -19.90 4.56 33.78
CA GLU A 89 -18.88 3.51 33.80
C GLU A 89 -17.68 3.87 32.90
N PHE A 90 -17.95 4.38 31.70
CA PHE A 90 -16.92 4.87 30.78
C PHE A 90 -16.10 6.01 31.38
N LEU A 91 -16.77 7.01 31.98
CA LEU A 91 -16.11 8.17 32.57
C LEU A 91 -15.22 7.79 33.76
N LYS A 92 -15.60 6.78 34.55
CA LYS A 92 -14.75 6.24 35.62
C LYS A 92 -13.51 5.56 35.04
N GLY A 93 -13.69 4.74 34.00
CA GLY A 93 -12.57 4.04 33.36
C GLY A 93 -11.51 4.96 32.76
N LEU A 94 -11.88 6.18 32.32
CA LEU A 94 -10.93 7.19 31.83
C LEU A 94 -10.10 7.86 32.93
N GLN A 95 -10.57 7.83 34.19
CA GLN A 95 -9.85 8.43 35.32
C GLN A 95 -8.85 7.47 35.97
N ASP A 96 -8.99 6.16 35.69
CA ASP A 96 -8.18 5.08 36.27
C ASP A 96 -6.97 4.68 35.39
N ASP A 97 -6.88 5.18 34.15
CA ASP A 97 -5.77 4.97 33.21
C ASP A 97 -4.76 6.15 33.25
#